data_AF-W1NMD5-F1
#
_entry.id   AF-W1NMD5-F1
#
_cell.length_a   1.000
_cell.length_b   1.000
_cell.length_c   1.000
_cell.angle_alpha   90.00
_cell.angle_beta   90.00
_cell.angle_gamma   90.00
#
_symmetry.space_group_name_H-M   'P 1'
#
loop_
_entity.id
_entity.type
_entity.pdbx_description
1 polymer ?
#
loop_
_entity_poly.entity_id
_entity_poly.type
_entity_poly.pdbx_seq_one_letter_code
_entity_poly.pdbx_strand_id
1 'polypeptide(L)'
;MNNVTHIYGKVVKDCIYSPNAYRGFARDFIKDLERIRPRAILDIIRSGETFRISTTTRMPEQGTCERCGYISSQKWCKACTLLDGLNRGLPRLGIGRTRGVNNAKKDEEPCSNGENHEMKESHVQSKPCGSLDF
;
A
#
# COMPACT_ATOMS: atom_id res chain seq x y z
N MET A 1 -5.93 28.69 -4.85
CA MET A 1 -4.57 29.07 -5.25
C MET A 1 -3.78 27.79 -5.50
N ASN A 2 -3.77 27.29 -6.73
CA ASN A 2 -2.99 26.10 -7.08
C ASN A 2 -1.57 26.58 -7.42
N ASN A 3 -0.61 26.30 -6.53
CA ASN A 3 0.81 26.58 -6.75
C ASN A 3 1.35 25.66 -7.86
N VAL A 4 1.10 26.04 -9.11
CA VAL A 4 1.74 25.42 -10.26
C VAL A 4 3.13 26.02 -10.38
N THR A 5 4.14 25.37 -9.80
CA THR A 5 5.54 25.71 -10.02
C THR A 5 5.91 25.33 -11.45
N HIS A 6 5.78 26.28 -12.37
CA HIS A 6 6.33 26.17 -13.72
C HIS A 6 7.85 26.28 -13.65
N ILE A 7 8.55 25.15 -13.71
CA ILE A 7 10.00 25.12 -13.93
C ILE A 7 10.22 24.50 -15.32
N TYR A 8 10.75 25.28 -16.26
CA TYR A 8 11.05 24.88 -17.65
C TYR A 8 9.89 24.26 -18.45
N GLY A 9 8.66 24.74 -18.26
CA GLY A 9 7.49 24.24 -19.03
C GLY A 9 7.01 22.83 -18.66
N LYS A 10 7.61 22.18 -17.65
CA LYS A 10 7.08 20.92 -17.07
C LYS A 10 6.12 21.25 -15.94
N VAL A 11 4.87 20.83 -16.10
CA VAL A 11 3.89 20.88 -15.02
C VAL A 11 4.06 19.63 -14.16
N VAL A 12 4.70 19.77 -13.00
CA VAL A 12 4.65 18.73 -11.96
C VAL A 12 3.30 18.87 -11.27
N LYS A 13 2.28 18.14 -11.75
CA LYS A 13 0.97 18.06 -11.08
C LYS A 13 0.99 16.88 -10.12
N ASP A 14 0.95 17.17 -8.84
CA ASP A 14 0.58 16.17 -7.85
C ASP A 14 -0.88 15.75 -8.07
N CYS A 15 -1.17 14.49 -7.79
CA CYS A 15 -2.53 13.96 -7.90
C CYS A 15 -3.39 14.55 -6.77
N ILE A 16 -4.46 15.27 -7.12
CA ILE A 16 -5.39 15.83 -6.13
C ILE A 16 -6.05 14.77 -5.25
N TYR A 17 -6.15 13.53 -5.75
CA TYR A 17 -6.71 12.39 -5.02
C TYR A 17 -5.71 11.73 -4.05
N SER A 18 -4.48 12.24 -3.96
CA SER A 18 -3.46 11.70 -3.05
C SER A 18 -2.61 12.82 -2.41
N PRO A 19 -3.23 13.69 -1.58
CA PRO A 19 -2.55 14.86 -1.01
C PRO A 19 -1.44 14.50 -0.01
N ASN A 20 -1.46 13.29 0.57
CA ASN A 20 -0.50 12.83 1.59
C ASN A 20 0.32 11.62 1.12
N ALA A 21 0.85 11.67 -0.10
CA ALA A 21 1.61 10.56 -0.67
C ALA A 21 2.95 10.34 0.06
N TYR A 22 3.09 9.22 0.78
CA TYR A 22 4.31 8.86 1.53
C TYR A 22 5.59 8.83 0.66
N ARG A 23 5.46 8.57 -0.64
CA ARG A 23 6.59 8.57 -1.59
C ARG A 23 7.30 9.93 -1.68
N GLY A 24 6.60 11.06 -1.49
CA GLY A 24 7.23 12.39 -1.46
C GLY A 24 8.17 12.54 -0.27
N PHE A 25 7.65 12.27 0.93
CA PHE A 25 8.41 12.30 2.18
C PHE A 25 9.65 11.39 2.14
N ALA A 26 9.56 10.21 1.53
CA ALA A 26 10.72 9.32 1.39
C ALA A 26 11.81 9.93 0.47
N ARG A 27 11.45 10.64 -0.60
CA ARG A 27 12.43 11.32 -1.46
C ARG A 27 13.10 12.48 -0.73
N ASP A 28 12.33 13.28 0.00
CA ASP A 28 12.86 14.41 0.76
C ASP A 28 13.84 13.94 1.84
N PHE A 29 13.47 12.87 2.55
CA PHE A 29 14.36 12.23 3.52
C PHE A 29 15.67 11.75 2.88
N ILE A 30 15.62 11.09 1.73
CA ILE A 30 16.83 10.68 1.00
C ILE A 30 17.66 11.90 0.58
N LYS A 31 17.03 13.01 0.17
CA LYS A 31 17.72 14.26 -0.18
C LYS A 31 18.42 14.91 1.01
N ASP A 32 17.79 14.85 2.19
CA ASP A 32 18.41 15.30 3.43
C ASP A 32 19.63 14.44 3.80
N LEU A 33 19.57 13.13 3.58
CA LEU A 33 20.73 12.24 3.76
C LEU A 33 21.85 12.54 2.76
N GLU A 34 21.52 12.81 1.49
CA GLU A 34 22.50 13.20 0.46
C GLU A 34 23.22 14.51 0.80
N ARG A 35 22.54 15.45 1.48
CA ARG A 35 23.14 16.72 1.95
C ARG A 35 24.27 16.48 2.96
N ILE A 36 24.13 15.47 3.83
CA ILE A 36 25.16 15.09 4.81
C ILE A 36 26.21 14.20 4.14
N ARG A 37 25.77 13.27 3.29
CA ARG A 37 26.64 12.28 2.66
C ARG A 37 26.19 12.04 1.20
N PRO A 38 26.92 12.56 0.19
CA PRO A 38 26.48 12.49 -1.21
C PRO A 38 26.41 11.06 -1.76
N ARG A 39 27.09 10.11 -1.12
CA ARG A 39 27.05 8.67 -1.45
C ARG A 39 25.84 7.93 -0.85
N ALA A 40 24.98 8.59 -0.07
CA ALA A 40 23.82 7.97 0.60
C ALA A 40 22.95 7.15 -0.34
N ILE A 41 22.54 7.72 -1.48
CA ILE A 41 21.67 7.05 -2.44
C ILE A 41 22.31 5.80 -3.05
N LEU A 42 23.59 5.86 -3.42
CA LEU A 42 24.29 4.74 -4.03
C LEU A 42 24.45 3.57 -3.06
N ASP A 43 24.66 3.87 -1.79
CA ASP A 43 24.82 2.82 -0.78
C ASP A 43 23.47 2.23 -0.37
N ILE A 44 22.39 3.01 -0.39
CA ILE A 44 21.02 2.48 -0.27
C ILE A 44 20.74 1.52 -1.43
N ILE A 45 21.04 1.90 -2.67
CA ILE A 45 20.83 1.03 -3.84
C ILE A 45 21.64 -0.26 -3.71
N ARG A 46 22.96 -0.17 -3.43
CA ARG A 46 23.81 -1.35 -3.25
C ARG A 46 23.36 -2.24 -2.09
N SER A 47 22.90 -1.64 -0.99
CA SER A 47 22.32 -2.41 0.12
C SER A 47 21.05 -3.14 -0.31
N GLY A 48 20.21 -2.54 -1.17
CA GLY A 48 19.01 -3.17 -1.73
C GLY A 48 19.32 -4.28 -2.73
N GLU A 49 20.33 -4.11 -3.58
CA GLU A 49 20.77 -5.13 -4.54
C GLU A 49 21.38 -6.36 -3.85
N THR A 50 22.11 -6.15 -2.76
CA THR A 50 22.71 -7.24 -1.95
C THR A 50 21.77 -7.79 -0.89
N PHE A 51 20.57 -7.21 -0.72
CA PHE A 51 19.58 -7.65 0.25
C PHE A 51 18.97 -8.99 -0.17
N ARG A 52 19.27 -10.05 0.57
CA ARG A 52 18.69 -11.38 0.36
C ARG A 52 17.61 -11.65 1.40
N ILE A 53 16.42 -12.01 0.93
CA ILE A 53 15.31 -12.46 1.80
C ILE A 53 15.54 -13.93 2.15
N SER A 54 15.30 -14.31 3.41
CA SER A 54 15.39 -15.69 3.86
C SER A 54 14.47 -16.60 3.04
N THR A 55 15.02 -17.72 2.56
CA THR A 55 14.28 -18.72 1.78
C THR A 55 13.21 -19.48 2.59
N THR A 56 13.18 -19.29 3.92
CA THR A 56 12.13 -19.86 4.78
C THR A 56 10.76 -19.20 4.58
N THR A 57 10.69 -18.00 3.98
CA THR A 57 9.42 -17.33 3.69
C THR A 57 8.79 -17.92 2.43
N ARG A 58 7.60 -18.53 2.59
CA ARG A 58 6.81 -19.04 1.46
C ARG A 58 6.41 -17.88 0.55
N MET A 59 6.91 -17.88 -0.68
CA MET A 59 6.39 -17.00 -1.73
C MET A 59 5.13 -17.63 -2.31
N PRO A 60 4.05 -16.86 -2.53
CA PRO A 60 2.86 -17.39 -3.18
C PRO A 60 3.19 -17.81 -4.61
N GLU A 61 2.59 -18.92 -5.06
CA GLU A 61 2.72 -19.39 -6.43
C GLU A 61 2.13 -18.36 -7.39
N GLN A 62 2.80 -18.16 -8.52
CA GLN A 62 2.31 -17.29 -9.58
C GLN A 62 1.24 -18.03 -10.37
N GLY A 63 0.03 -17.49 -10.37
CA GLY A 63 -1.08 -17.97 -11.17
C GLY A 63 -1.61 -16.89 -12.12
N THR A 64 -2.73 -17.21 -12.77
CA THR A 64 -3.47 -16.29 -13.64
C THR A 64 -4.87 -16.05 -13.10
N CYS A 65 -5.35 -14.82 -13.20
CA CYS A 65 -6.71 -14.46 -12.84
C CYS A 65 -7.71 -15.14 -13.77
N GLU A 66 -8.68 -15.86 -13.21
CA GLU A 66 -9.72 -16.56 -13.98
C GLU A 66 -10.62 -15.62 -14.79
N ARG A 67 -10.79 -14.36 -14.34
CA ARG A 67 -11.69 -13.38 -14.97
C ARG A 67 -11.06 -12.61 -16.13
N CYS A 68 -9.81 -12.19 -15.98
CA CYS A 68 -9.15 -11.30 -16.96
C CYS A 68 -7.85 -11.86 -17.54
N GLY A 69 -7.38 -13.03 -17.09
CA GLY A 69 -6.17 -13.68 -17.58
C GLY A 69 -4.84 -13.08 -17.12
N TYR A 70 -4.85 -11.94 -16.42
CA TYR A 70 -3.61 -11.31 -15.92
C TYR A 70 -2.97 -12.08 -14.76
N ILE A 71 -1.67 -11.90 -14.58
CA ILE A 71 -0.91 -12.53 -13.48
C ILE A 71 -1.50 -12.17 -12.11
N SER A 72 -1.68 -13.17 -11.26
CA SER A 72 -2.29 -13.03 -9.95
C SER A 72 -1.84 -14.16 -9.02
N SER A 73 -1.61 -13.85 -7.75
CA SER A 73 -1.38 -14.85 -6.69
C SER A 73 -2.68 -15.38 -6.08
N GLN A 74 -3.83 -14.84 -6.50
CA GLN A 74 -5.18 -15.23 -6.05
C GLN A 74 -6.02 -15.60 -7.28
N LYS A 75 -7.09 -16.39 -7.08
CA LYS A 75 -8.02 -16.79 -8.16
C LYS A 75 -8.49 -15.59 -8.99
N TRP A 76 -8.89 -14.51 -8.32
CA TRP A 76 -9.23 -13.23 -8.95
C TRP A 76 -8.21 -12.15 -8.58
N CYS A 77 -7.77 -11.36 -9.55
CA CYS A 77 -6.81 -10.28 -9.30
C CYS A 77 -7.47 -9.15 -8.50
N LYS A 78 -6.62 -8.36 -7.82
CA LYS A 78 -7.12 -7.32 -6.93
C LYS A 78 -7.99 -6.29 -7.65
N ALA A 79 -7.65 -5.95 -8.89
CA ALA A 79 -8.45 -5.05 -9.71
C ALA A 79 -9.85 -5.63 -10.00
N CYS A 80 -9.94 -6.92 -10.37
CA CYS A 80 -11.22 -7.57 -10.63
C CYS A 80 -12.11 -7.65 -9.40
N THR A 81 -11.56 -7.92 -8.22
CA THR A 81 -12.31 -7.89 -6.95
C THR A 81 -12.85 -6.49 -6.65
N LEU A 82 -12.03 -5.45 -6.87
CA LEU A 82 -12.44 -4.06 -6.63
C LEU A 82 -13.53 -3.61 -7.60
N LEU A 83 -13.41 -3.95 -8.89
CA LEU A 83 -14.42 -3.62 -9.90
C LEU A 83 -15.75 -4.33 -9.61
N ASP A 84 -15.70 -5.59 -9.17
CA ASP A 84 -16.89 -6.32 -8.77
C ASP A 84 -17.55 -5.70 -7.53
N GLY A 85 -16.76 -5.30 -6.53
CA GLY A 85 -17.24 -4.55 -5.37
C GLY A 85 -17.92 -3.25 -5.76
N LEU A 86 -17.32 -2.45 -6.65
CA LEU A 86 -17.91 -1.21 -7.14
C LEU A 86 -19.23 -1.42 -7.89
N ASN A 87 -19.30 -2.43 -8.78
CA ASN A 87 -20.51 -2.73 -9.53
C ASN A 87 -21.67 -3.24 -8.64
N ARG A 88 -21.35 -3.85 -7.49
CA ARG A 88 -22.32 -4.31 -6.50
C ARG A 88 -22.66 -3.27 -5.43
N GLY A 89 -22.08 -2.08 -5.50
CA GLY A 89 -22.27 -1.04 -4.48
C GLY A 89 -21.57 -1.34 -3.14
N LEU A 90 -20.58 -2.23 -3.14
CA LEU A 90 -19.77 -2.63 -1.98
C LEU A 90 -18.33 -2.08 -2.11
N PRO A 91 -18.11 -0.77 -1.96
CA PRO A 91 -16.80 -0.14 -2.21
C PRO A 91 -15.72 -0.55 -1.21
N ARG A 92 -16.06 -1.19 -0.09
CA ARG A 92 -15.08 -1.68 0.89
C ARG A 92 -14.60 -3.11 0.59
N LEU A 93 -15.23 -3.80 -0.37
CA LEU A 93 -14.85 -5.16 -0.76
C LEU A 93 -13.44 -5.15 -1.38
N GLY A 94 -12.47 -5.67 -0.63
CA GLY A 94 -11.07 -5.73 -1.04
C GLY A 94 -10.18 -4.56 -0.61
N ILE A 95 -10.65 -3.55 0.12
CA ILE A 95 -9.76 -2.49 0.63
C ILE A 95 -9.26 -2.78 2.07
N GLY A 96 -9.93 -3.67 2.80
CA GLY A 96 -9.52 -4.10 4.13
C GLY A 96 -8.37 -5.11 4.12
N ARG A 97 -7.37 -4.90 4.97
CA ARG A 97 -6.45 -5.97 5.39
C ARG A 97 -7.16 -6.76 6.48
N THR A 98 -7.59 -7.99 6.21
CA THR A 98 -7.79 -8.95 7.29
C THR A 98 -6.40 -9.18 7.89
N ARG A 99 -6.09 -8.54 9.02
CA ARG A 99 -4.94 -8.93 9.82
C ARG A 99 -5.19 -10.39 10.18
N GLY A 100 -4.41 -11.30 9.60
CA GLY A 100 -4.55 -12.73 9.83
C GLY A 100 -4.39 -13.03 11.31
N VAL A 101 -5.51 -13.15 12.02
CA VAL A 101 -5.56 -13.96 13.22
C VAL A 101 -5.52 -15.38 12.71
N ASN A 102 -4.39 -16.06 12.91
CA ASN A 102 -4.29 -17.50 12.65
C ASN A 102 -5.37 -18.20 13.46
N ASN A 103 -6.48 -18.56 12.85
CA ASN A 103 -7.39 -19.55 13.38
C ASN A 103 -8.00 -20.35 12.23
N ALA A 104 -7.62 -21.62 12.19
CA ALA A 104 -8.26 -22.62 11.37
C ALA A 104 -9.75 -22.70 11.75
N LYS A 105 -10.64 -22.51 10.77
CA LYS A 105 -11.78 -23.40 10.43
C LYS A 105 -12.68 -22.77 9.35
N LYS A 106 -13.44 -23.68 8.73
CA LYS A 106 -14.15 -23.69 7.44
C LYS A 106 -15.36 -22.74 7.30
N ASP A 107 -15.63 -22.41 6.04
CA ASP A 107 -16.90 -22.20 5.31
C ASP A 107 -18.03 -21.27 5.86
N GLU A 108 -18.39 -20.32 4.98
CA GLU A 108 -19.66 -19.57 4.76
C GLU A 108 -20.13 -18.40 5.67
N GLU A 109 -20.57 -17.35 4.95
CA GLU A 109 -21.14 -16.01 5.26
C GLU A 109 -22.40 -16.01 6.18
N PRO A 110 -22.99 -14.88 6.66
CA PRO A 110 -22.74 -13.45 6.39
C PRO A 110 -22.74 -12.48 7.61
N CYS A 111 -22.38 -11.22 7.32
CA CYS A 111 -22.87 -9.93 7.84
C CYS A 111 -22.90 -9.59 9.36
N SER A 112 -22.41 -8.36 9.60
CA SER A 112 -23.00 -7.28 10.41
C SER A 112 -22.38 -6.90 11.76
N ASN A 113 -22.46 -5.58 11.96
CA ASN A 113 -22.47 -4.80 13.19
C ASN A 113 -21.12 -4.35 13.76
N GLY A 114 -20.99 -3.02 13.77
CA GLY A 114 -19.93 -2.33 14.47
C GLY A 114 -20.17 -2.32 15.96
N GLU A 115 -19.07 -2.37 16.71
CA GLU A 115 -18.99 -1.87 18.07
C GLU A 115 -17.62 -1.20 18.24
N ASN A 116 -17.65 -0.02 18.83
CA ASN A 116 -16.48 0.72 19.29
C ASN A 116 -15.89 -0.04 20.48
N HIS A 117 -14.59 -0.35 20.43
CA HIS A 117 -13.86 -0.71 21.63
C HIS A 117 -12.46 -0.06 21.60
N GLU A 118 -12.31 0.98 22.40
CA GLU A 118 -11.02 1.59 22.73
C GLU A 118 -10.12 0.56 23.40
N MET A 119 -8.90 0.40 22.89
CA MET A 119 -7.80 -0.14 23.68
C MET A 119 -6.54 0.70 23.49
N LYS A 120 -5.97 1.00 24.66
CA LYS A 120 -4.88 1.93 24.93
C LYS A 120 -3.52 1.25 24.71
N GLU A 121 -2.55 2.10 24.36
CA GLU A 121 -1.10 1.99 24.67
C GLU A 121 -0.14 1.39 23.63
N SER A 122 0.68 2.24 23.01
CA SER A 122 2.09 2.48 23.41
C SER A 122 2.80 3.32 22.33
N HIS A 123 3.63 4.26 22.78
CA HIS A 123 4.21 5.33 21.98
C HIS A 123 5.36 4.85 21.07
N VAL A 124 5.04 4.55 19.81
CA VAL A 124 5.95 4.66 18.68
C VAL A 124 5.19 5.41 17.60
N GLN A 125 5.56 6.67 17.32
CA GLN A 125 4.91 7.50 16.31
C GLN A 125 5.27 7.05 14.89
N SER A 126 4.84 5.85 14.50
CA SER A 126 4.61 5.57 13.08
C SER A 126 3.38 6.38 12.66
N LYS A 127 3.62 7.50 11.96
CA LYS A 127 2.53 8.31 11.38
C LYS A 127 1.60 7.38 10.60
N PRO A 128 0.29 7.36 10.89
CA PRO A 128 -0.61 6.45 10.20
C PRO A 128 -0.54 6.73 8.70
N CYS A 129 -0.27 5.67 7.92
CA CYS A 129 -0.64 5.65 6.51
C CYS A 129 -2.13 6.00 6.48
N GLY A 130 -2.46 7.17 5.93
CA GLY A 130 -3.73 7.85 6.12
C GLY A 130 -4.93 6.91 6.04
N SER A 131 -5.89 7.11 6.95
CA SER A 131 -7.24 6.60 6.76
C SER A 131 -7.71 7.06 5.39
N LEU A 132 -8.04 6.10 4.52
CA LEU A 132 -8.73 6.39 3.27
C LEU A 132 -10.20 6.62 3.64
N ASP A 133 -10.46 7.84 4.11
CA ASP A 133 -11.79 8.39 4.23
C ASP A 133 -12.16 8.90 2.83
N PHE A 134 -13.09 8.17 2.20
CA PHE A 134 -13.75 8.57 0.96
C PHE A 134 -14.87 9.55 1.30
#